data_AF-A0A1L9UMK2-F1
#
_entry.id   AF-A0A1L9UMK2-F1
#
_cell.length_a   1.000
_cell.length_b   1.000
_cell.length_c   1.000
_cell.angle_alpha   90.00
_cell.angle_beta   90.00
_cell.angle_gamma   90.00
#
_symmetry.space_group_name_H-M   'P 1'
#
loop_
_entity.id
_entity.type
_entity.pdbx_description
1 polymer ?
#
loop_
_entity_poly.entity_id
_entity_poly.type
_entity_poly.pdbx_seq_one_letter_code
_entity_poly.pdbx_strand_id
1 'polypeptide(L)'
;MVLELHIWGPAFSLPSIDAQCLAAITYLSLAVPKDAWVLVASSDPSVSPTCELPALKNGSTWVSRFRNIVDYLRQYSNGDWDMDQGLSGLEKADNIAFSAFLESRAQSLLDLSLYVTSQNYYNCTSPSYGAILQWPNQWILPPKLHSAAKTRTEHLGLSSLDIQAIEDQRKRDHSAAVAAGQIPKNLIPQPRDTVASLLGKTAQQNQFKLEALTAELFEPLEEILGGKEYFLHTRENGPTSLDCLALGYLSLALVPELPNSWLRDAMRSKAPQVTAYTERMGKEIFGLVELEHALPSDDTKSSRSSKLPWQAPQRARLATIGSTLYNTLADATPIWKDIRLNNRMKEAIDDNSELSGIERRTMSAFAAAQSKDVWLSVGYAIVSVAAFVGYLTFQPSIRKGWTQTTRPVKAEAEGESEGEGEGEVVEAEGEEEVELETDAMNFLREL
;
A
#
# COMPACT_ATOMS: atom_id res chain seq x y z
N MET A 1 4.44 -24.84 -24.69
CA MET A 1 3.63 -24.28 -23.58
C MET A 1 4.13 -22.86 -23.38
N VAL A 2 3.24 -21.90 -23.16
CA VAL A 2 3.61 -20.48 -23.04
C VAL A 2 3.71 -20.14 -21.55
N LEU A 3 4.75 -19.41 -21.16
CA LEU A 3 4.98 -18.96 -19.80
C LEU A 3 4.06 -17.79 -19.46
N GLU A 4 3.31 -17.87 -18.36
CA GLU A 4 2.41 -16.79 -17.92
C GLU A 4 3.07 -16.01 -16.76
N LEU A 5 3.39 -14.73 -16.97
CA LEU A 5 3.90 -13.86 -15.92
C LEU A 5 2.76 -13.03 -15.32
N HIS A 6 2.44 -13.29 -14.06
CA HIS A 6 1.45 -12.56 -13.27
C HIS A 6 2.12 -11.42 -12.50
N ILE A 7 1.61 -10.20 -12.69
CA ILE A 7 2.14 -8.98 -12.09
C ILE A 7 1.06 -8.13 -11.41
N TRP A 8 1.49 -7.13 -10.64
CA TRP A 8 0.63 -5.99 -10.30
C TRP A 8 0.34 -5.16 -11.56
N GLY A 9 -0.88 -4.65 -11.68
CA GLY A 9 -1.32 -3.88 -12.85
C GLY A 9 -0.53 -2.59 -13.10
N PRO A 10 -0.69 -2.00 -14.30
CA PRO A 10 0.06 -0.82 -14.71
C PRO A 10 -0.36 0.43 -13.93
N ALA A 11 0.62 1.27 -13.64
CA ALA A 11 0.44 2.55 -12.96
C ALA A 11 1.57 3.51 -13.37
N PHE A 12 1.34 4.82 -13.23
CA PHE A 12 2.37 5.85 -13.49
C PHE A 12 3.00 5.77 -14.90
N SER A 13 2.25 5.34 -15.90
CA SER A 13 2.75 5.06 -17.27
C SER A 13 3.78 3.93 -17.36
N LEU A 14 3.91 3.12 -16.31
CA LEU A 14 4.74 1.93 -16.24
C LEU A 14 3.87 0.66 -16.34
N PRO A 15 4.43 -0.47 -16.80
CA PRO A 15 3.73 -1.75 -16.85
C PRO A 15 3.22 -2.28 -15.50
N SER A 16 3.83 -1.84 -14.40
CA SER A 16 3.48 -2.30 -13.06
C SER A 16 3.79 -1.22 -12.02
N ILE A 17 3.01 -1.20 -10.93
CA ILE A 17 3.24 -0.37 -9.74
C ILE A 17 4.37 -0.91 -8.83
N ASP A 18 4.79 -2.15 -9.03
CA ASP A 18 5.78 -2.84 -8.19
C ASP A 18 7.14 -2.99 -8.87
N ALA A 19 8.22 -2.78 -8.11
CA ALA A 19 9.58 -2.76 -8.62
C ALA A 19 10.04 -4.14 -9.11
N GLN A 20 9.73 -5.19 -8.33
CA GLN A 20 10.12 -6.56 -8.69
C GLN A 20 9.32 -7.06 -9.90
N CYS A 21 8.04 -6.67 -10.02
CA CYS A 21 7.26 -6.93 -11.22
C CYS A 21 7.88 -6.29 -12.47
N LEU A 22 8.29 -5.02 -12.40
CA LEU A 22 8.97 -4.35 -13.50
C LEU A 22 10.31 -5.03 -13.85
N ALA A 23 11.08 -5.45 -12.84
CA ALA A 23 12.31 -6.20 -13.04
C ALA A 23 12.06 -7.53 -13.78
N ALA A 24 11.03 -8.29 -13.37
CA ALA A 24 10.66 -9.54 -14.01
C ALA A 24 10.24 -9.34 -15.47
N ILE A 25 9.42 -8.32 -15.75
CA ILE A 25 9.01 -7.95 -17.12
C ILE A 25 10.25 -7.63 -17.97
N THR A 26 11.18 -6.87 -17.41
CA THR A 26 12.44 -6.49 -18.07
C THR A 26 13.26 -7.73 -18.41
N TYR A 27 13.41 -8.64 -17.44
CA TYR A 27 14.16 -9.88 -17.62
C TYR A 27 13.56 -10.75 -18.73
N LEU A 28 12.24 -11.01 -18.69
CA LEU A 28 11.58 -11.81 -19.72
C LEU A 28 11.62 -11.12 -21.09
N SER A 29 11.53 -9.80 -21.15
CA SER A 29 11.58 -9.06 -22.42
C SER A 29 12.96 -9.12 -23.10
N LEU A 30 14.03 -9.31 -22.33
CA LEU A 30 15.40 -9.35 -22.82
C LEU A 30 15.92 -10.78 -23.06
N ALA A 31 15.65 -11.71 -22.14
CA ALA A 31 16.16 -13.09 -22.24
C ALA A 31 15.22 -14.04 -22.98
N VAL A 32 13.91 -13.84 -22.89
CA VAL A 32 12.92 -14.81 -23.39
C VAL A 32 12.34 -14.34 -24.72
N PRO A 33 12.28 -15.20 -25.76
CA PRO A 33 11.62 -14.86 -27.02
C PRO A 33 10.17 -14.44 -26.80
N LYS A 34 9.70 -13.41 -27.52
CA LYS A 34 8.36 -12.82 -27.33
C LYS A 34 7.20 -13.81 -27.49
N ASP A 35 7.37 -14.85 -28.29
CA ASP A 35 6.33 -15.87 -28.54
C ASP A 35 6.25 -16.93 -27.43
N ALA A 36 7.22 -16.97 -26.52
CA ALA A 36 7.31 -17.98 -25.47
C ALA A 36 6.66 -17.57 -24.15
N TRP A 37 6.22 -16.31 -24.00
CA TRP A 37 5.64 -15.81 -22.77
C TRP A 37 4.53 -14.77 -22.98
N VAL A 38 3.69 -14.62 -21.97
CA VAL A 38 2.56 -13.66 -21.92
C VAL A 38 2.52 -12.95 -20.58
N LEU A 39 2.05 -11.71 -20.60
CA LEU A 39 1.98 -10.82 -19.43
C LEU A 39 0.53 -10.66 -18.96
N VAL A 40 0.26 -10.99 -17.70
CA VAL A 40 -1.08 -10.93 -17.11
C VAL A 40 -1.09 -9.96 -15.92
N ALA A 41 -1.83 -8.86 -16.04
CA ALA A 41 -2.08 -7.91 -14.97
C ALA A 41 -3.14 -8.45 -13.99
N SER A 42 -2.79 -9.47 -13.20
CA SER A 42 -3.72 -10.07 -12.25
C SER A 42 -4.06 -9.16 -11.08
N SER A 43 -3.08 -8.40 -10.58
CA SER A 43 -3.23 -7.54 -9.38
C SER A 43 -3.82 -8.24 -8.15
N ASP A 44 -3.73 -9.58 -8.10
CA ASP A 44 -4.21 -10.41 -7.01
C ASP A 44 -3.11 -11.41 -6.62
N PRO A 45 -2.46 -11.21 -5.47
CA PRO A 45 -1.40 -12.11 -5.01
C PRO A 45 -1.91 -13.54 -4.74
N SER A 46 -3.20 -13.72 -4.44
CA SER A 46 -3.79 -15.02 -4.09
C SER A 46 -3.88 -16.01 -5.26
N VAL A 47 -3.61 -15.55 -6.49
CA VAL A 47 -3.50 -16.40 -7.68
C VAL A 47 -2.30 -17.34 -7.56
N SER A 48 -1.24 -16.91 -6.88
CA SER A 48 -0.07 -17.74 -6.59
C SER A 48 -0.23 -18.46 -5.25
N PRO A 49 0.27 -19.71 -5.11
CA PRO A 49 0.28 -20.41 -3.82
C PRO A 49 1.13 -19.67 -2.77
N THR A 50 2.12 -18.91 -3.21
CA THR A 50 2.99 -18.10 -2.34
C THR A 50 2.35 -16.78 -1.89
N CYS A 51 1.16 -16.42 -2.38
CA CYS A 51 0.50 -15.15 -2.09
C CYS A 51 1.36 -13.90 -2.39
N GLU A 52 2.20 -13.95 -3.42
CA GLU A 52 3.16 -12.90 -3.76
C GLU A 52 3.23 -12.68 -5.28
N LEU A 53 3.48 -11.42 -5.68
CA LEU A 53 3.75 -11.04 -7.07
C LEU A 53 5.12 -10.33 -7.11
N PRO A 54 5.92 -10.51 -8.17
CA PRO A 54 5.63 -11.23 -9.42
C PRO A 54 5.57 -12.76 -9.24
N ALA A 55 4.75 -13.43 -10.06
CA ALA A 55 4.64 -14.88 -10.09
C ALA A 55 4.63 -15.40 -11.54
N LEU A 56 5.55 -16.30 -11.85
CA LEU A 56 5.62 -17.04 -13.11
C LEU A 56 4.88 -18.36 -12.98
N LYS A 57 4.05 -18.66 -13.96
CA LYS A 57 3.32 -19.92 -14.07
C LYS A 57 3.72 -20.65 -15.34
N ASN A 58 4.09 -21.92 -15.16
CA ASN A 58 4.38 -22.84 -16.25
C ASN A 58 3.58 -24.12 -16.04
N GLY A 59 2.45 -24.25 -16.74
CA GLY A 59 1.52 -25.35 -16.54
C GLY A 59 0.96 -25.38 -15.12
N SER A 60 1.39 -26.38 -14.32
CA SER A 60 1.02 -26.54 -12.91
C SER A 60 2.04 -25.93 -11.93
N THR A 61 3.22 -25.53 -12.40
CA THR A 61 4.29 -25.01 -11.55
C THR A 61 4.18 -23.50 -11.39
N TRP A 62 4.37 -23.03 -10.16
CA TRP A 62 4.33 -21.63 -9.78
C TRP A 62 5.65 -21.24 -9.12
N VAL A 63 6.23 -20.13 -9.56
CA VAL A 63 7.48 -19.58 -9.02
C VAL A 63 7.28 -18.09 -8.79
N SER A 64 7.59 -17.61 -7.60
CA SER A 64 7.42 -16.19 -7.23
C SER A 64 8.71 -15.57 -6.72
N ARG A 65 8.75 -14.24 -6.70
CA ARG A 65 9.94 -13.39 -6.49
C ARG A 65 10.88 -13.39 -7.69
N PHE A 66 11.50 -12.25 -7.93
CA PHE A 66 12.37 -12.03 -9.08
C PHE A 66 13.51 -13.05 -9.18
N ARG A 67 14.31 -13.23 -8.11
CA ARG A 67 15.47 -14.15 -8.14
C ARG A 67 15.08 -15.59 -8.45
N ASN A 68 14.04 -16.09 -7.81
CA ASN A 68 13.57 -17.46 -8.03
C ASN A 68 13.06 -17.65 -9.47
N ILE A 69 12.41 -16.62 -10.03
CA ILE A 69 11.97 -16.64 -11.43
C ILE A 69 13.17 -16.73 -12.37
N VAL A 70 14.22 -15.94 -12.14
CA VAL A 70 15.48 -16.00 -12.90
C VAL A 70 16.12 -17.39 -12.80
N ASP A 71 16.27 -17.93 -11.59
CA ASP A 71 16.84 -19.26 -11.36
C ASP A 71 16.02 -20.37 -12.03
N TYR A 72 14.69 -20.25 -12.00
CA TYR A 72 13.79 -21.19 -12.68
C TYR A 72 13.93 -21.11 -14.20
N LEU A 73 13.97 -19.92 -14.78
CA LEU A 73 14.13 -19.73 -16.23
C LEU A 73 15.48 -20.28 -16.71
N ARG A 74 16.54 -20.09 -15.92
CA ARG A 74 17.85 -20.68 -16.16
C ARG A 74 17.79 -22.20 -16.20
N GLN A 75 17.14 -22.83 -15.22
CA GLN A 75 16.98 -24.29 -15.18
C GLN A 75 16.10 -24.81 -16.32
N TYR A 76 14.99 -24.11 -16.61
CA TYR A 76 14.04 -24.51 -17.63
C TYR A 76 14.62 -24.44 -19.06
N SER A 77 15.47 -23.46 -19.33
CA SER A 77 16.10 -23.23 -20.63
C SER A 77 17.45 -23.94 -20.80
N ASN A 78 17.87 -24.77 -19.84
CA ASN A 78 19.22 -25.35 -19.78
C ASN A 78 20.36 -24.30 -19.87
N GLY A 79 20.10 -23.08 -19.41
CA GLY A 79 21.05 -21.97 -19.41
C GLY A 79 20.97 -21.03 -20.62
N ASP A 80 20.12 -21.32 -21.62
CA ASP A 80 20.00 -20.43 -22.80
C ASP A 80 19.41 -19.05 -22.46
N TRP A 81 18.61 -18.96 -21.40
CA TRP A 81 18.01 -17.70 -20.92
C TRP A 81 18.71 -17.14 -19.68
N ASP A 82 19.98 -17.49 -19.48
CA ASP A 82 20.82 -16.96 -18.40
C ASP A 82 21.62 -15.75 -18.88
N MET A 83 21.22 -14.54 -18.47
CA MET A 83 21.95 -13.31 -18.80
C MET A 83 23.32 -13.23 -18.11
N ASP A 84 23.50 -13.97 -17.02
CA ASP A 84 24.66 -13.90 -16.14
C ASP A 84 25.71 -14.98 -16.47
N GLN A 85 25.45 -15.80 -17.50
CA GLN A 85 26.29 -16.95 -17.86
C GLN A 85 27.74 -16.53 -18.15
N GLY A 86 27.91 -15.42 -18.89
CA GLY A 86 29.19 -14.87 -19.32
C GLY A 86 29.97 -14.09 -18.25
N LEU A 87 29.40 -13.86 -17.06
CA LEU A 87 30.04 -13.07 -16.02
C LEU A 87 31.24 -13.81 -15.41
N SER A 88 32.33 -13.07 -15.21
CA SER A 88 33.49 -13.51 -14.44
C SER A 88 33.14 -13.69 -12.96
N GLY A 89 34.00 -14.40 -12.21
CA GLY A 89 33.76 -14.64 -10.77
C GLY A 89 33.63 -13.35 -9.95
N LEU A 90 34.37 -12.30 -10.32
CA LEU A 90 34.27 -10.98 -9.66
C LEU A 90 32.98 -10.26 -10.06
N GLU A 91 32.65 -10.21 -11.35
CA GLU A 91 31.40 -9.57 -11.80
C GLU A 91 30.16 -10.27 -11.26
N LYS A 92 30.20 -11.59 -11.06
CA LYS A 92 29.12 -12.32 -10.38
C LYS A 92 28.96 -11.89 -8.93
N ALA A 93 30.07 -11.69 -8.22
CA ALA A 93 30.04 -11.19 -6.85
C ALA A 93 29.48 -9.76 -6.79
N ASP A 94 29.91 -8.89 -7.71
CA ASP A 94 29.39 -7.53 -7.82
C ASP A 94 27.90 -7.51 -8.18
N ASN A 95 27.46 -8.34 -9.14
CA ASN A 95 26.04 -8.47 -9.48
C ASN A 95 25.20 -8.83 -8.25
N ILE A 96 25.60 -9.85 -7.49
CA ILE A 96 24.89 -10.27 -6.28
C ILE A 96 24.88 -9.15 -5.22
N ALA A 97 26.02 -8.51 -4.99
CA ALA A 97 26.17 -7.44 -4.01
C ALA A 97 25.28 -6.24 -4.35
N PHE A 98 25.34 -5.75 -5.59
CA PHE A 98 24.54 -4.61 -6.04
C PHE A 98 23.04 -4.96 -6.15
N SER A 99 22.70 -6.21 -6.48
CA SER A 99 21.31 -6.66 -6.48
C SER A 99 20.72 -6.65 -5.07
N ALA A 100 21.46 -7.14 -4.07
CA ALA A 100 21.02 -7.09 -2.67
C ALA A 100 20.98 -5.64 -2.13
N PHE A 101 21.92 -4.80 -2.56
CA PHE A 101 21.95 -3.39 -2.23
C PHE A 101 20.73 -2.64 -2.76
N LEU A 102 20.36 -2.84 -4.03
CA LEU A 102 19.16 -2.24 -4.62
C LEU A 102 17.89 -2.66 -3.89
N GLU A 103 17.68 -3.95 -3.68
CA GLU A 103 16.47 -4.43 -3.00
C GLU A 103 16.34 -3.93 -1.56
N SER A 104 17.45 -3.74 -0.84
CA SER A 104 17.41 -3.24 0.54
C SER A 104 17.25 -1.72 0.61
N ARG A 105 18.06 -0.97 -0.15
CA ARG A 105 18.10 0.50 -0.10
C ARG A 105 17.06 1.16 -0.98
N ALA A 106 16.91 0.72 -2.23
CA ALA A 106 15.95 1.32 -3.16
C ALA A 106 14.51 1.01 -2.73
N GLN A 107 14.20 -0.20 -2.25
CA GLN A 107 12.87 -0.52 -1.72
C GLN A 107 12.48 0.42 -0.58
N SER A 108 13.40 0.69 0.35
CA SER A 108 13.14 1.58 1.50
C SER A 108 12.83 3.01 1.04
N LEU A 109 13.54 3.52 0.03
CA LEU A 109 13.31 4.86 -0.53
C LEU A 109 12.01 4.93 -1.34
N LEU A 110 11.68 3.89 -2.12
CA LEU A 110 10.39 3.80 -2.81
C LEU A 110 9.23 3.73 -1.81
N ASP A 111 9.38 2.96 -0.74
CA ASP A 111 8.39 2.86 0.34
C ASP A 111 8.15 4.24 0.98
N LEU A 112 9.22 4.98 1.28
CA LEU A 112 9.13 6.34 1.81
C LEU A 112 8.40 7.31 0.85
N SER A 113 8.72 7.22 -0.44
CA SER A 113 8.20 8.13 -1.46
C SER A 113 6.74 7.84 -1.82
N LEU A 114 6.40 6.58 -2.10
CA LEU A 114 5.09 6.17 -2.64
C LEU A 114 4.05 5.89 -1.56
N TYR A 115 4.47 5.37 -0.40
CA TYR A 115 3.55 4.92 0.65
C TYR A 115 3.61 5.81 1.89
N VAL A 116 4.78 6.06 2.47
CA VAL A 116 4.87 6.82 3.74
C VAL A 116 4.51 8.28 3.57
N THR A 117 4.90 8.90 2.46
CA THR A 117 4.53 10.30 2.15
C THR A 117 3.04 10.39 1.83
N SER A 118 2.23 10.91 2.75
CA SER A 118 0.76 10.94 2.62
C SER A 118 0.25 11.61 1.35
N GLN A 119 0.83 12.75 0.97
CA GLN A 119 0.43 13.48 -0.24
C GLN A 119 0.60 12.61 -1.49
N ASN A 120 1.70 11.84 -1.57
CA ASN A 120 1.94 10.93 -2.68
C ASN A 120 0.99 9.72 -2.59
N TYR A 121 0.81 9.17 -1.39
CA TYR A 121 -0.05 8.00 -1.19
C TYR A 121 -1.52 8.28 -1.53
N TYR A 122 -2.12 9.32 -0.96
CA TYR A 122 -3.55 9.62 -1.13
C TYR A 122 -3.87 10.17 -2.52
N ASN A 123 -2.98 10.97 -3.12
CA ASN A 123 -3.26 11.60 -4.42
C ASN A 123 -2.86 10.72 -5.61
N CYS A 124 -1.89 9.81 -5.46
CA CYS A 124 -1.34 9.06 -6.59
C CYS A 124 -1.38 7.54 -6.36
N THR A 125 -0.76 7.03 -5.29
CA THR A 125 -0.56 5.57 -5.09
C THR A 125 -1.86 4.83 -4.82
N SER A 126 -2.65 5.27 -3.83
CA SER A 126 -3.93 4.65 -3.47
C SER A 126 -4.96 4.70 -4.62
N PRO A 127 -5.14 5.83 -5.35
CA PRO A 127 -5.97 5.86 -6.55
C PRO A 127 -5.47 4.92 -7.65
N SER A 128 -4.16 4.79 -7.85
CA SER A 128 -3.58 3.85 -8.83
C SER A 128 -3.92 2.40 -8.48
N TYR A 129 -3.84 2.03 -7.20
CA TYR A 129 -4.33 0.73 -6.74
C TYR A 129 -5.84 0.56 -6.94
N GLY A 130 -6.63 1.61 -6.68
CA GLY A 130 -8.08 1.61 -6.93
C GLY A 130 -8.44 1.31 -8.39
N ALA A 131 -7.62 1.77 -9.34
CA ALA A 131 -7.82 1.55 -10.77
C ALA A 131 -7.50 0.12 -11.23
N ILE A 132 -6.48 -0.52 -10.64
CA ILE A 132 -6.03 -1.87 -11.05
C ILE A 132 -6.71 -3.00 -10.28
N LEU A 133 -7.21 -2.75 -9.08
CA LEU A 133 -7.82 -3.75 -8.20
C LEU A 133 -9.31 -3.89 -8.46
N GLN A 134 -9.81 -5.12 -8.32
CA GLN A 134 -11.25 -5.39 -8.32
C GLN A 134 -11.84 -5.24 -6.92
N TRP A 135 -13.12 -4.89 -6.85
CA TRP A 135 -13.87 -4.97 -5.60
C TRP A 135 -13.80 -6.41 -5.06
N PRO A 136 -13.46 -6.63 -3.78
CA PRO A 136 -13.33 -5.66 -2.66
C PRO A 136 -11.87 -5.30 -2.32
N ASN A 137 -10.90 -5.85 -3.06
CA ASN A 137 -9.47 -5.70 -2.79
C ASN A 137 -9.01 -4.23 -2.80
N GLN A 138 -9.74 -3.36 -3.51
CA GLN A 138 -9.54 -1.90 -3.52
C GLN A 138 -9.50 -1.26 -2.13
N TRP A 139 -10.25 -1.78 -1.15
CA TRP A 139 -10.28 -1.22 0.21
C TRP A 139 -9.40 -1.98 1.20
N ILE A 140 -8.95 -3.18 0.82
CA ILE A 140 -8.23 -4.10 1.71
C ILE A 140 -6.73 -4.00 1.48
N LEU A 141 -6.29 -4.06 0.22
CA LEU A 141 -4.88 -4.16 -0.12
C LEU A 141 -4.12 -2.84 0.08
N PRO A 142 -4.60 -1.66 -0.37
CA PRO A 142 -3.83 -0.44 -0.21
C PRO A 142 -3.49 -0.12 1.26
N PRO A 143 -4.42 -0.21 2.23
CA PRO A 143 -4.08 -0.02 3.65
C PRO A 143 -3.09 -1.05 4.19
N LYS A 144 -3.17 -2.32 3.75
CA LYS A 144 -2.22 -3.38 4.13
C LYS A 144 -0.81 -3.11 3.56
N LEU A 145 -0.72 -2.66 2.31
CA LEU A 145 0.55 -2.30 1.68
C LEU A 145 1.17 -1.07 2.33
N HIS A 146 0.34 -0.06 2.63
CA HIS A 146 0.75 1.14 3.35
C HIS A 146 1.31 0.84 4.74
N SER A 147 0.63 0.00 5.53
CA SER A 147 1.13 -0.39 6.85
C SER A 147 2.41 -1.21 6.77
N ALA A 148 2.52 -2.14 5.82
CA ALA A 148 3.74 -2.91 5.59
C ALA A 148 4.93 -2.01 5.23
N ALA A 149 4.73 -1.03 4.34
CA ALA A 149 5.76 -0.06 3.96
C ALA A 149 6.20 0.82 5.15
N LYS A 150 5.25 1.25 5.99
CA LYS A 150 5.56 1.98 7.24
C LYS A 150 6.40 1.15 8.19
N THR A 151 6.04 -0.12 8.41
CA THR A 151 6.84 -1.02 9.27
C THR A 151 8.25 -1.23 8.72
N ARG A 152 8.42 -1.40 7.41
CA ARG A 152 9.76 -1.56 6.79
C ARG A 152 10.64 -0.33 6.98
N THR A 153 10.06 0.87 6.94
CA THR A 153 10.80 2.15 6.99
C THR A 153 10.84 2.79 8.38
N GLU A 154 10.22 2.17 9.38
CA GLU A 154 10.12 2.70 10.75
C GLU A 154 11.49 3.02 11.37
N HIS A 155 12.47 2.14 11.15
CA HIS A 155 13.84 2.27 11.64
C HIS A 155 14.59 3.53 11.12
N LEU A 156 14.14 4.12 10.01
CA LEU A 156 14.73 5.34 9.45
C LEU A 156 14.30 6.60 10.23
N GLY A 157 13.23 6.51 11.04
CA GLY A 157 12.72 7.62 11.82
C GLY A 157 12.16 8.77 10.97
N LEU A 158 11.80 8.47 9.71
CA LEU A 158 11.27 9.43 8.73
C LEU A 158 9.74 9.37 8.59
N SER A 159 9.06 8.73 9.55
CA SER A 159 7.58 8.73 9.61
C SER A 159 6.98 10.15 9.71
N SER A 160 7.80 11.14 10.11
CA SER A 160 7.44 12.56 10.23
C SER A 160 7.51 13.37 8.92
N LEU A 161 7.86 12.76 7.76
CA LEU A 161 7.73 13.42 6.45
C LEU A 161 6.30 13.91 6.16
N ASP A 162 5.32 13.28 6.82
CA ASP A 162 3.90 13.57 6.74
C ASP A 162 3.51 14.89 7.47
N ILE A 163 4.22 15.26 8.54
CA ILE A 163 3.83 16.37 9.43
C ILE A 163 3.99 17.73 8.75
N GLN A 164 5.02 17.92 7.91
CA GLN A 164 5.26 19.18 7.21
C GLN A 164 4.18 19.47 6.16
N ALA A 165 3.77 18.44 5.42
CA ALA A 165 2.68 18.51 4.45
C ALA A 165 1.33 18.87 5.11
N ILE A 166 1.06 18.27 6.27
CA ILE A 166 -0.13 18.55 7.08
C ILE A 166 -0.07 19.98 7.65
N GLU A 167 1.09 20.46 8.10
CA GLU A 167 1.24 21.81 8.64
C GLU A 167 1.09 22.89 7.55
N ASP A 168 1.65 22.66 6.36
CA ASP A 168 1.54 23.61 5.24
C ASP A 168 0.13 23.63 4.64
N GLN A 169 -0.58 22.50 4.69
CA GLN A 169 -2.02 22.46 4.38
C GLN A 169 -2.83 23.19 5.45
N ARG A 170 -2.56 22.94 6.74
CA ARG A 170 -3.22 23.61 7.87
C ARG A 170 -3.01 25.12 7.84
N LYS A 171 -1.80 25.59 7.51
CA LYS A 171 -1.51 27.02 7.32
C LYS A 171 -2.29 27.60 6.16
N ARG A 172 -2.38 26.90 5.02
CA ARG A 172 -3.17 27.34 3.85
C ARG A 172 -4.66 27.41 4.16
N ASP A 173 -5.22 26.40 4.80
CA ASP A 173 -6.63 26.36 5.20
C ASP A 173 -6.95 27.43 6.25
N HIS A 174 -6.04 27.66 7.21
CA HIS A 174 -6.14 28.73 8.19
C HIS A 174 -6.08 30.12 7.53
N SER A 175 -5.16 30.33 6.58
CA SER A 175 -5.09 31.58 5.80
C SER A 175 -6.34 31.80 4.93
N ALA A 176 -6.91 30.73 4.36
CA ALA A 176 -8.16 30.80 3.60
C ALA A 176 -9.37 31.13 4.49
N ALA A 177 -9.46 30.56 5.70
CA ALA A 177 -10.52 30.88 6.67
C ALA A 177 -10.46 32.34 7.16
N VAL A 178 -9.24 32.87 7.35
CA VAL A 178 -9.02 34.30 7.68
C VAL A 178 -9.42 35.20 6.50
N ALA A 179 -9.10 34.81 5.26
CA ALA A 179 -9.52 35.54 4.07
C ALA A 179 -11.04 35.49 3.83
N ALA A 180 -11.69 34.39 4.20
CA ALA A 180 -13.14 34.19 4.15
C ALA A 180 -13.89 34.90 5.30
N GLY A 181 -13.20 35.61 6.20
CA GLY A 181 -13.82 36.35 7.30
C GLY A 181 -14.40 35.48 8.42
N GLN A 182 -14.13 34.17 8.41
CA GLN A 182 -14.59 33.23 9.43
C GLN A 182 -13.83 33.36 10.76
N ILE A 183 -12.66 34.03 10.77
CA ILE A 183 -11.83 34.24 11.95
C ILE A 183 -11.43 35.73 12.05
N PRO A 184 -11.76 36.45 13.13
CA PRO A 184 -11.38 37.85 13.31
C PRO A 184 -9.87 38.02 13.53
N LYS A 185 -9.29 39.04 12.90
CA LYS A 185 -7.84 39.34 12.89
C LYS A 185 -7.18 39.56 14.26
N ASN A 186 -7.97 39.72 15.33
CA ASN A 186 -7.46 39.97 16.69
C ASN A 186 -7.42 38.72 17.58
N LEU A 187 -7.96 37.58 17.12
CA LEU A 187 -7.86 36.30 17.80
C LEU A 187 -6.80 35.39 17.16
N ILE A 188 -5.86 35.96 16.41
CA ILE A 188 -4.72 35.24 15.83
C ILE A 188 -3.85 34.73 17.01
N PRO A 189 -3.84 33.43 17.32
CA PRO A 189 -2.84 32.92 18.24
C PRO A 189 -1.49 32.99 17.52
N GLN A 190 -0.63 33.92 17.93
CA GLN A 190 0.77 33.84 17.49
C GLN A 190 1.33 32.51 18.01
N PRO A 191 1.82 31.61 17.13
CA PRO A 191 2.42 30.37 17.57
C PRO A 191 3.65 30.74 18.39
N ARG A 192 3.64 30.45 19.68
CA ARG A 192 4.84 30.60 20.52
C ARG A 192 5.97 29.81 19.86
N ASP A 193 7.07 30.49 19.55
CA ASP A 193 8.19 30.02 18.71
C ASP A 193 8.82 28.69 19.15
N THR A 194 8.50 28.15 20.32
CA THR A 194 9.12 26.96 20.89
C THR A 194 8.72 25.65 20.20
N VAL A 195 7.46 25.48 19.78
CA VAL A 195 7.02 24.21 19.15
C VAL A 195 7.27 24.24 17.64
N ALA A 196 7.02 25.38 16.99
CA ALA A 196 7.31 25.58 15.57
C ALA A 196 8.83 25.56 15.27
N SER A 197 9.67 26.08 16.17
CA SER A 197 11.14 25.98 16.02
C SER A 197 11.65 24.55 16.20
N LEU A 198 11.10 23.79 17.15
CA LEU A 198 11.46 22.38 17.32
C LEU A 198 10.97 21.52 16.15
N LEU A 199 9.78 21.80 15.62
CA LEU A 199 9.24 21.14 14.42
C LEU A 199 10.01 21.52 13.15
N GLY A 200 10.39 22.79 12.98
CA GLY A 200 11.24 23.24 11.88
C GLY A 200 12.62 22.59 11.89
N LYS A 201 13.20 22.37 13.08
CA LYS A 201 14.43 21.58 13.24
C LYS A 201 14.23 20.13 12.80
N THR A 202 13.10 19.51 13.11
CA THR A 202 12.81 18.13 12.63
C THR A 202 12.63 18.06 11.12
N ALA A 203 12.03 19.07 10.49
CA ALA A 203 11.86 19.11 9.03
C ALA A 203 13.22 19.21 8.30
N GLN A 204 14.10 20.10 8.75
CA GLN A 204 15.46 20.20 8.20
C GLN A 204 16.26 18.91 8.44
N GLN A 205 16.18 18.35 9.65
CA GLN A 205 16.84 17.07 9.95
C GLN A 205 16.34 15.94 9.05
N ASN A 206 15.04 15.87 8.77
CA ASN A 206 14.47 14.89 7.86
C ASN A 206 14.97 15.10 6.42
N GLN A 207 15.08 16.35 5.98
CA GLN A 207 15.63 16.67 4.66
C GLN A 207 17.09 16.25 4.55
N PHE A 208 17.93 16.55 5.54
CA PHE A 208 19.33 16.10 5.57
C PHE A 208 19.45 14.58 5.62
N LYS A 209 18.58 13.89 6.37
CA LYS A 209 18.52 12.42 6.39
C LYS A 209 18.11 11.85 5.04
N LEU A 210 17.08 12.40 4.40
CA LEU A 210 16.66 12.01 3.06
C LEU A 210 17.78 12.25 2.04
N GLU A 211 18.48 13.37 2.16
CA GLU A 211 19.63 13.69 1.31
C GLU A 211 20.76 12.67 1.52
N ALA A 212 21.06 12.29 2.76
CA ALA A 212 22.04 11.25 3.03
C ALA A 212 21.62 9.88 2.46
N LEU A 213 20.37 9.46 2.68
CA LEU A 213 19.86 8.16 2.18
C LEU A 213 19.81 8.10 0.65
N THR A 214 19.43 9.20 -0.01
CA THR A 214 19.43 9.27 -1.48
C THR A 214 20.84 9.30 -2.05
N ALA A 215 21.78 9.97 -1.39
CA ALA A 215 23.20 9.91 -1.76
C ALA A 215 23.74 8.48 -1.62
N GLU A 216 23.43 7.82 -0.50
CA GLU A 216 23.85 6.44 -0.23
C GLU A 216 23.39 5.48 -1.34
N LEU A 217 22.20 5.67 -1.93
CA LEU A 217 21.73 4.86 -3.05
C LEU A 217 22.35 5.30 -4.39
N PHE A 218 22.25 6.58 -4.74
CA PHE A 218 22.48 7.04 -6.11
C PHE A 218 23.95 7.24 -6.45
N GLU A 219 24.79 7.67 -5.51
CA GLU A 219 26.22 7.90 -5.78
C GLU A 219 26.96 6.61 -6.14
N PRO A 220 26.78 5.48 -5.41
CA PRO A 220 27.41 4.21 -5.80
C PRO A 220 26.91 3.69 -7.15
N LEU A 221 25.63 3.92 -7.49
CA LEU A 221 25.07 3.52 -8.78
C LEU A 221 25.61 4.36 -9.94
N GLU A 222 25.85 5.65 -9.72
CA GLU A 222 26.51 6.51 -10.70
C GLU A 222 27.98 6.09 -10.89
N GLU A 223 28.68 5.72 -9.82
CA GLU A 223 30.06 5.25 -9.86
C GLU A 223 30.20 3.92 -10.60
N ILE A 224 29.37 2.91 -10.30
CA ILE A 224 29.45 1.61 -10.98
C ILE A 224 29.09 1.71 -12.47
N LEU A 225 28.10 2.53 -12.82
CA LEU A 225 27.74 2.79 -14.21
C LEU A 225 28.92 3.46 -14.92
N GLY A 226 29.54 4.47 -14.32
CA GLY A 226 30.85 4.98 -14.74
C GLY A 226 30.99 5.30 -16.23
N GLY A 227 29.92 5.75 -16.88
CA GLY A 227 29.87 6.04 -18.32
C GLY A 227 29.67 4.83 -19.25
N LYS A 228 29.54 3.62 -18.70
CA LYS A 228 29.19 2.41 -19.44
C LYS A 228 27.72 2.45 -19.88
N GLU A 229 27.38 1.59 -20.82
CA GLU A 229 26.00 1.45 -21.27
C GLU A 229 25.13 0.67 -20.28
N TYR A 230 25.72 -0.31 -19.59
CA TYR A 230 25.09 -1.12 -18.54
C TYR A 230 25.96 -1.08 -17.26
N PHE A 231 25.43 -1.49 -16.10
CA PHE A 231 26.15 -1.33 -14.82
C PHE A 231 27.50 -2.08 -14.79
N LEU A 232 27.49 -3.35 -15.20
CA LEU A 232 28.70 -4.18 -15.20
C LEU A 232 29.43 -4.14 -16.53
N HIS A 233 28.68 -4.01 -17.63
CA HIS A 233 29.19 -4.27 -18.97
C HIS A 233 29.12 -3.08 -19.91
N THR A 234 30.00 -3.13 -20.92
CA THR A 234 29.92 -2.26 -22.10
C THR A 234 29.04 -2.94 -23.16
N ARG A 235 28.54 -2.15 -24.14
CA ARG A 235 27.61 -2.54 -25.21
C ARG A 235 27.74 -3.96 -25.77
N GLU A 236 28.95 -4.47 -25.89
CA GLU A 236 29.26 -5.75 -26.53
C GLU A 236 28.78 -6.98 -25.74
N ASN A 237 28.69 -6.89 -24.41
CA ASN A 237 28.30 -8.02 -23.55
C ASN A 237 26.82 -8.01 -23.14
N GLY A 238 26.08 -6.94 -23.48
CA GLY A 238 24.65 -6.82 -23.21
C GLY A 238 24.30 -6.53 -21.74
N PRO A 239 22.99 -6.50 -21.41
CA PRO A 239 22.49 -6.29 -20.05
C PRO A 239 22.58 -7.56 -19.19
N THR A 240 22.66 -7.36 -17.89
CA THR A 240 22.70 -8.41 -16.86
C THR A 240 21.40 -8.49 -16.06
N SER A 241 21.27 -9.49 -15.19
CA SER A 241 20.13 -9.56 -14.25
C SER A 241 20.07 -8.35 -13.31
N LEU A 242 21.22 -7.77 -12.95
CA LEU A 242 21.32 -6.52 -12.17
C LEU A 242 20.68 -5.35 -12.91
N ASP A 243 20.94 -5.21 -14.21
CA ASP A 243 20.37 -4.15 -15.04
C ASP A 243 18.83 -4.24 -15.09
N CYS A 244 18.29 -5.46 -15.12
CA CYS A 244 16.85 -5.71 -15.06
C CYS A 244 16.25 -5.27 -13.72
N LEU A 245 16.90 -5.63 -12.62
CA LEU A 245 16.47 -5.27 -11.27
C LEU A 245 16.55 -3.75 -11.06
N ALA A 246 17.67 -3.16 -11.43
CA ALA A 246 17.91 -1.73 -11.36
C ALA A 246 16.87 -0.96 -12.18
N LEU A 247 16.56 -1.40 -13.41
CA LEU A 247 15.52 -0.74 -14.21
C LEU A 247 14.17 -0.73 -13.50
N GLY A 248 13.77 -1.83 -12.85
CA GLY A 248 12.51 -1.91 -12.12
C GLY A 248 12.42 -0.89 -10.96
N TYR A 249 13.45 -0.87 -10.11
CA TYR A 249 13.50 0.05 -8.97
C TYR A 249 13.65 1.52 -9.38
N LEU A 250 14.56 1.81 -10.32
CA LEU A 250 14.86 3.17 -10.74
C LEU A 250 13.74 3.77 -11.60
N SER A 251 13.02 2.96 -12.38
CA SER A 251 11.85 3.44 -13.13
C SER A 251 10.76 3.98 -12.20
N LEU A 252 10.49 3.30 -11.08
CA LEU A 252 9.55 3.79 -10.07
C LEU A 252 10.06 4.99 -9.28
N ALA A 253 11.38 5.18 -9.19
CA ALA A 253 11.95 6.39 -8.60
C ALA A 253 11.84 7.61 -9.53
N LEU A 254 11.92 7.39 -10.85
CA LEU A 254 12.04 8.45 -11.85
C LEU A 254 10.73 8.87 -12.52
N VAL A 255 9.91 7.90 -12.93
CA VAL A 255 8.77 8.12 -13.83
C VAL A 255 7.54 8.70 -13.12
N PRO A 256 7.15 8.27 -11.90
CA PRO A 256 5.93 8.76 -11.26
C PRO A 256 5.90 10.28 -11.08
N GLU A 257 4.81 10.90 -11.53
CA GLU A 257 4.53 12.31 -11.30
C GLU A 257 3.84 12.50 -9.95
N LEU A 258 4.65 12.64 -8.90
CA LEU A 258 4.18 12.76 -7.53
C LEU A 258 4.12 14.23 -7.09
N PRO A 259 3.17 14.61 -6.20
CA PRO A 259 3.11 15.93 -5.59
C PRO A 259 4.42 16.33 -4.90
N ASN A 260 5.05 15.36 -4.23
CA ASN A 260 6.38 15.53 -3.68
C ASN A 260 7.37 14.63 -4.42
N SER A 261 8.20 15.25 -5.28
CA SER A 261 9.12 14.57 -6.18
C SER A 261 10.56 14.46 -5.67
N TRP A 262 10.79 14.59 -4.36
CA TRP A 262 12.14 14.59 -3.76
C TRP A 262 13.03 13.43 -4.23
N LEU A 263 12.48 12.22 -4.41
CA LEU A 263 13.25 11.05 -4.85
C LEU A 263 13.71 11.18 -6.31
N ARG A 264 12.80 11.62 -7.19
CA ARG A 264 13.07 11.88 -8.61
C ARG A 264 14.10 12.99 -8.78
N ASP A 265 13.96 14.06 -8.01
CA ASP A 265 14.84 15.23 -8.08
C ASP A 265 16.23 14.90 -7.52
N ALA A 266 16.32 14.06 -6.47
CA ALA A 266 17.58 13.52 -5.98
C ALA A 266 18.28 12.61 -7.00
N MET A 267 17.54 11.75 -7.70
CA MET A 267 18.10 10.90 -8.76
C MET A 267 18.70 11.75 -9.90
N ARG A 268 17.95 12.76 -10.37
CA ARG A 268 18.38 13.67 -11.44
C ARG A 268 19.60 14.51 -11.08
N SER A 269 19.70 14.93 -9.83
CA SER A 269 20.80 15.78 -9.37
C SER A 269 22.06 15.00 -9.04
N LYS A 270 21.94 13.83 -8.39
CA LYS A 270 23.08 13.04 -7.90
C LYS A 270 23.58 12.00 -8.88
N ALA A 271 22.69 11.43 -9.69
CA ALA A 271 23.01 10.37 -10.64
C ALA A 271 22.44 10.67 -12.04
N PRO A 272 23.00 11.67 -12.74
CA PRO A 272 22.52 12.07 -14.06
C PRO A 272 22.72 10.97 -15.12
N GLN A 273 23.81 10.19 -15.06
CA GLN A 273 24.00 9.10 -16.02
C GLN A 273 23.04 7.95 -15.76
N VAL A 274 22.81 7.61 -14.48
CA VAL A 274 21.80 6.60 -14.12
C VAL A 274 20.41 7.05 -14.57
N THR A 275 20.09 8.34 -14.46
CA THR A 275 18.83 8.91 -14.99
C THR A 275 18.72 8.68 -16.49
N ALA A 276 19.74 9.07 -17.26
CA ALA A 276 19.75 8.88 -18.71
C ALA A 276 19.67 7.39 -19.11
N TYR A 277 20.32 6.51 -18.34
CA TYR A 277 20.26 5.06 -18.49
C TYR A 277 18.83 4.54 -18.28
N THR A 278 18.15 4.95 -17.20
CA THR A 278 16.79 4.52 -16.88
C THR A 278 15.79 4.99 -17.94
N GLU A 279 15.89 6.24 -18.41
CA GLU A 279 15.02 6.75 -19.48
C GLU A 279 15.23 5.99 -20.80
N ARG A 280 16.49 5.72 -21.16
CA ARG A 280 16.84 4.98 -22.39
C ARG A 280 16.26 3.57 -22.35
N MET A 281 16.58 2.81 -21.29
CA MET A 281 16.13 1.41 -21.18
C MET A 281 14.62 1.28 -20.99
N GLY A 282 14.00 2.17 -20.21
CA GLY A 282 12.55 2.19 -20.03
C GLY A 282 11.81 2.41 -21.35
N LYS A 283 12.30 3.33 -22.20
CA LYS A 283 11.71 3.59 -23.52
C LYS A 283 11.89 2.42 -24.50
N GLU A 284 13.05 1.76 -24.44
CA GLU A 284 13.35 0.61 -25.28
C GLU A 284 12.43 -0.58 -24.94
N ILE A 285 12.30 -0.90 -23.66
CA ILE A 285 11.64 -2.11 -23.17
C ILE A 285 10.14 -1.91 -22.96
N PHE A 286 9.75 -0.92 -22.14
CA PHE A 286 8.34 -0.73 -21.77
C PHE A 286 7.57 0.04 -22.85
N GLY A 287 8.17 1.07 -23.44
CA GLY A 287 7.45 2.02 -24.29
C GLY A 287 6.38 2.79 -23.51
N LEU A 288 5.39 3.36 -24.22
CA LEU A 288 4.24 4.01 -23.58
C LEU A 288 3.23 2.94 -23.16
N VAL A 289 2.99 2.79 -21.85
CA VAL A 289 2.00 1.85 -21.32
C VAL A 289 0.81 2.60 -20.74
N GLU A 290 -0.36 2.44 -21.38
CA GLU A 290 -1.64 2.94 -20.89
C GLU A 290 -2.43 1.79 -20.25
N LEU A 291 -3.33 2.11 -19.32
CA LEU A 291 -4.13 1.14 -18.56
C LEU A 291 -4.97 0.22 -19.47
N GLU A 292 -5.44 0.75 -20.60
CA GLU A 292 -6.27 0.04 -21.59
C GLU A 292 -5.53 -1.13 -22.26
N HIS A 293 -4.20 -1.09 -22.34
CA HIS A 293 -3.41 -2.19 -22.92
C HIS A 293 -3.40 -3.44 -22.02
N ALA A 294 -3.49 -3.26 -20.71
CA ALA A 294 -3.45 -4.36 -19.74
C ALA A 294 -4.85 -4.83 -19.30
N LEU A 295 -5.82 -3.92 -19.31
CA LEU A 295 -7.22 -4.17 -18.93
C LEU A 295 -8.15 -3.78 -20.08
N PRO A 296 -8.30 -4.64 -21.11
CA PRO A 296 -9.17 -4.32 -22.24
C PRO A 296 -10.64 -4.25 -21.77
N SER A 297 -11.31 -3.14 -22.10
CA SER A 297 -12.76 -2.99 -21.94
C SER A 297 -13.49 -3.65 -23.12
N ASP A 298 -14.68 -4.23 -22.89
CA ASP A 298 -15.43 -4.98 -23.92
C ASP A 298 -15.80 -4.11 -25.15
N ASP A 299 -15.71 -2.78 -25.06
CA ASP A 299 -16.14 -1.83 -26.11
C ASP A 299 -15.00 -1.21 -26.96
N THR A 300 -13.72 -1.47 -26.67
CA THR A 300 -12.61 -0.81 -27.38
C THR A 300 -11.89 -1.75 -28.35
N LYS A 301 -12.04 -1.48 -29.66
CA LYS A 301 -11.19 -2.07 -30.70
C LYS A 301 -9.76 -1.58 -30.48
N SER A 302 -8.92 -2.46 -29.94
CA SER A 302 -7.46 -2.31 -29.77
C SER A 302 -6.82 -1.50 -30.91
N SER A 303 -6.48 -0.25 -30.62
CA SER A 303 -5.71 0.58 -31.55
C SER A 303 -4.64 1.37 -30.81
N ARG A 304 -3.67 0.65 -30.23
CA ARG A 304 -2.28 1.09 -30.05
C ARG A 304 -1.43 -0.16 -29.81
N SER A 305 -0.40 -0.33 -30.64
CA SER A 305 0.54 -1.45 -30.58
C SER A 305 1.36 -1.36 -29.29
N SER A 306 0.96 -2.07 -28.23
CA SER A 306 1.80 -2.26 -27.05
C SER A 306 3.00 -3.14 -27.40
N LYS A 307 4.19 -2.83 -26.86
CA LYS A 307 5.42 -3.62 -27.10
C LYS A 307 5.43 -4.95 -26.36
N LEU A 308 4.65 -5.04 -25.28
CA LEU A 308 4.60 -6.17 -24.35
C LEU A 308 3.45 -7.13 -24.72
N PRO A 309 3.63 -8.46 -24.54
CA PRO A 309 2.63 -9.47 -24.89
C PRO A 309 1.52 -9.56 -23.85
N TRP A 310 0.68 -8.53 -23.76
CA TRP A 310 -0.42 -8.47 -22.80
C TRP A 310 -1.51 -9.51 -23.06
N GLN A 311 -1.96 -10.15 -21.98
CA GLN A 311 -3.12 -11.02 -21.96
C GLN A 311 -4.09 -10.53 -20.88
N ALA A 312 -5.38 -10.48 -21.24
CA ALA A 312 -6.44 -10.05 -20.34
C ALA A 312 -6.49 -10.95 -19.09
N PRO A 313 -6.57 -10.37 -17.88
CA PRO A 313 -6.67 -11.16 -16.66
C PRO A 313 -8.00 -11.92 -16.64
N GLN A 314 -7.97 -13.16 -16.14
CA GLN A 314 -9.20 -13.90 -15.86
C GLN A 314 -9.98 -13.17 -14.76
N ARG A 315 -11.20 -12.70 -15.08
CA ARG A 315 -12.06 -12.04 -14.08
C ARG A 315 -12.29 -12.98 -12.89
N ALA A 316 -12.08 -12.48 -11.68
CA ALA A 316 -12.25 -13.28 -10.47
C ALA A 316 -13.68 -13.84 -10.40
N ARG A 317 -13.80 -15.15 -10.22
CA ARG A 317 -15.12 -15.79 -10.02
C ARG A 317 -15.70 -15.30 -8.69
N LEU A 318 -17.02 -15.10 -8.61
CA LEU A 318 -17.70 -14.63 -7.39
C LEU A 318 -17.36 -15.47 -6.14
N ALA A 319 -17.09 -16.77 -6.32
CA ALA A 319 -16.64 -17.65 -5.24
C ALA A 319 -15.26 -17.26 -4.66
N THR A 320 -14.32 -16.86 -5.52
CA THR A 320 -12.99 -16.38 -5.12
C THR A 320 -13.10 -15.04 -4.37
N ILE A 321 -14.03 -14.16 -4.79
CA ILE A 321 -14.31 -12.91 -4.08
C ILE A 321 -14.90 -13.17 -2.68
N GLY A 322 -15.78 -14.16 -2.55
CA GLY A 322 -16.35 -14.56 -1.26
C GLY A 322 -15.29 -15.08 -0.28
N SER A 323 -14.33 -15.89 -0.76
CA SER A 323 -13.26 -16.42 0.09
C SER A 323 -12.23 -15.35 0.48
N THR A 324 -11.90 -14.39 -0.40
CA THR A 324 -10.99 -13.28 -0.05
C THR A 324 -11.60 -12.35 1.00
N LEU A 325 -12.90 -12.06 0.92
CA LEU A 325 -13.64 -11.32 1.95
C LEU A 325 -13.66 -12.07 3.28
N TYR A 326 -14.02 -13.34 3.27
CA TYR A 326 -14.02 -14.17 4.48
C TYR A 326 -12.62 -14.22 5.11
N ASN A 327 -11.59 -14.44 4.31
CA ASN A 327 -10.21 -14.48 4.79
C ASN A 327 -9.79 -13.13 5.38
N THR A 328 -10.14 -12.03 4.73
CA THR A 328 -9.81 -10.69 5.23
C THR A 328 -10.56 -10.35 6.52
N LEU A 329 -11.85 -10.66 6.60
CA LEU A 329 -12.64 -10.45 7.82
C LEU A 329 -12.11 -11.30 8.97
N ALA A 330 -11.76 -12.56 8.70
CA ALA A 330 -11.13 -13.43 9.68
C ALA A 330 -9.75 -12.88 10.12
N ASP A 331 -8.94 -12.33 9.22
CA ASP A 331 -7.66 -11.69 9.57
C ASP A 331 -7.84 -10.37 10.34
N ALA A 332 -8.98 -9.68 10.15
CA ALA A 332 -9.32 -8.46 10.88
C ALA A 332 -9.83 -8.76 12.30
N THR A 333 -10.33 -9.97 12.56
CA THR A 333 -10.72 -10.39 13.91
C THR A 333 -9.49 -10.86 14.70
N PRO A 334 -9.14 -10.22 15.84
CA PRO A 334 -7.89 -10.49 16.56
C PRO A 334 -7.65 -11.98 16.87
N ILE A 335 -8.69 -12.65 17.35
CA ILE A 335 -8.61 -14.05 17.79
C ILE A 335 -8.35 -15.01 16.61
N TRP A 336 -9.01 -14.80 15.47
CA TRP A 336 -8.86 -15.68 14.31
C TRP A 336 -7.57 -15.42 13.55
N LYS A 337 -7.10 -14.17 13.55
CA LYS A 337 -5.79 -13.81 13.01
C LYS A 337 -4.68 -14.60 13.70
N ASP A 338 -4.69 -14.64 15.04
CA ASP A 338 -3.66 -15.34 15.81
C ASP A 338 -3.71 -16.87 15.60
N ILE A 339 -4.92 -17.45 15.48
CA ILE A 339 -5.10 -18.87 15.12
C ILE A 339 -4.50 -19.18 13.75
N ARG A 340 -4.82 -18.36 12.74
CA ARG A 340 -4.39 -18.60 11.37
C ARG A 340 -2.89 -18.38 11.18
N LEU A 341 -2.32 -17.35 11.81
CA LEU A 341 -0.88 -17.11 11.81
C LEU A 341 -0.11 -18.30 12.39
N ASN A 342 -0.59 -18.85 13.51
CA ASN A 342 0.02 -20.03 14.13
C ASN A 342 -0.10 -21.28 13.25
N ASN A 343 -1.25 -21.51 12.60
CA ASN A 343 -1.42 -22.64 11.68
C ASN A 343 -0.50 -22.51 10.46
N ARG A 344 -0.36 -21.32 9.89
CA ARG A 344 0.59 -21.06 8.79
C ARG A 344 2.05 -21.25 9.20
N MET A 345 2.42 -20.83 10.42
CA MET A 345 3.77 -21.10 10.94
C MET A 345 4.04 -22.60 11.07
N LYS A 346 3.07 -23.38 11.55
CA LYS A 346 3.20 -24.84 11.64
C LYS A 346 3.34 -25.49 10.27
N GLU A 347 2.51 -25.09 9.32
CA GLU A 347 2.54 -25.59 7.93
C GLU A 347 3.88 -25.23 7.24
N ALA A 348 4.37 -24.01 7.42
CA ALA A 348 5.67 -23.58 6.89
C ALA A 348 6.88 -24.28 7.55
N ILE A 349 6.76 -24.71 8.81
CA ILE A 349 7.78 -25.54 9.51
C ILE A 349 7.75 -26.98 9.01
N ASP A 350 6.58 -27.49 8.63
CA ASP A 350 6.40 -28.86 8.16
C ASP A 350 6.78 -29.04 6.68
N ASP A 351 6.50 -28.04 5.83
CA ASP A 351 6.81 -28.06 4.40
C ASP A 351 8.29 -27.77 4.09
N ASN A 352 9.00 -27.00 4.93
CA ASN A 352 10.42 -26.70 4.70
C ASN A 352 11.32 -27.87 5.11
N SER A 353 11.61 -28.75 4.15
CA SER A 353 12.55 -29.88 4.30
C SER A 353 14.02 -29.49 4.48
N GLU A 354 14.38 -28.21 4.29
CA GLU A 354 15.76 -27.69 4.35
C GLU A 354 16.17 -27.14 5.72
N LEU A 355 15.26 -27.05 6.69
CA LEU A 355 15.57 -26.53 8.04
C LEU A 355 16.48 -27.51 8.80
N SER A 356 17.56 -26.99 9.40
CA SER A 356 18.44 -27.82 10.24
C SER A 356 17.67 -28.36 11.46
N GLY A 357 18.04 -29.55 11.95
CA GLY A 357 17.30 -30.22 13.03
C GLY A 357 17.22 -29.41 14.34
N ILE A 358 18.12 -28.45 14.54
CA ILE A 358 18.13 -27.54 15.69
C ILE A 358 17.15 -26.38 15.45
N GLU A 359 17.16 -25.75 14.28
CA GLU A 359 16.23 -24.69 13.91
C GLU A 359 14.79 -25.19 13.89
N ARG A 360 14.55 -26.41 13.41
CA ARG A 360 13.21 -27.02 13.46
C ARG A 360 12.72 -27.21 14.90
N ARG A 361 13.61 -27.55 15.85
CA ARG A 361 13.26 -27.70 17.27
C ARG A 361 12.98 -26.35 17.94
N THR A 362 13.76 -25.32 17.65
CA THR A 362 13.53 -23.98 18.22
C THR A 362 12.25 -23.35 17.66
N MET A 363 12.03 -23.45 16.35
CA MET A 363 10.82 -22.94 15.69
C MET A 363 9.56 -23.70 16.10
N SER A 364 9.62 -25.04 16.23
CA SER A 364 8.47 -25.81 16.74
C SER A 364 8.17 -25.56 18.21
N ALA A 365 9.19 -25.34 19.05
CA ALA A 365 8.99 -24.93 20.44
C ALA A 365 8.34 -23.54 20.55
N PHE A 366 8.76 -22.59 19.70
CA PHE A 366 8.17 -21.25 19.62
C PHE A 366 6.72 -21.30 19.15
N ALA A 367 6.40 -22.05 18.09
CA ALA A 367 5.03 -22.25 17.61
C ALA A 367 4.13 -22.93 18.66
N ALA A 368 4.68 -23.88 19.43
CA ALA A 368 3.96 -24.51 20.53
C ALA A 368 3.65 -23.51 21.67
N ALA A 369 4.57 -22.61 22.00
CA ALA A 369 4.32 -21.55 22.97
C ALA A 369 3.22 -20.59 22.49
N GLN A 370 3.31 -20.13 21.24
CA GLN A 370 2.29 -19.24 20.64
C GLN A 370 0.91 -19.90 20.59
N SER A 371 0.83 -21.23 20.43
CA SER A 371 -0.45 -21.94 20.48
C SER A 371 -1.17 -21.83 21.83
N LYS A 372 -0.43 -21.71 22.94
CA LYS A 372 -1.02 -21.55 24.26
C LYS A 372 -1.65 -20.16 24.41
N ASP A 373 -0.96 -19.12 23.94
CA ASP A 373 -1.46 -17.75 23.97
C ASP A 373 -2.71 -17.58 23.12
N VAL A 374 -2.78 -18.26 21.97
CA VAL A 374 -3.98 -18.32 21.11
C VAL A 374 -5.15 -18.99 21.84
N TRP A 375 -4.94 -20.14 22.50
CA TRP A 375 -6.01 -20.80 23.25
C TRP A 375 -6.48 -19.98 24.46
N LEU A 376 -5.57 -19.23 25.09
CA LEU A 376 -5.92 -18.29 26.14
C LEU A 376 -6.77 -17.14 25.61
N SER A 377 -6.41 -16.52 24.48
CA SER A 377 -7.20 -15.43 23.88
C SER A 377 -8.59 -15.88 23.41
N VAL A 378 -8.69 -17.08 22.85
CA VAL A 378 -9.97 -17.75 22.54
C VAL A 378 -10.79 -17.95 23.81
N GLY A 379 -10.16 -18.44 24.89
CA GLY A 379 -10.81 -18.61 26.19
C GLY A 379 -11.38 -17.29 26.74
N TYR A 380 -10.59 -16.22 26.72
CA TYR A 380 -11.03 -14.88 27.14
C TYR A 380 -12.22 -14.37 26.33
N ALA A 381 -12.23 -14.62 25.02
CA ALA A 381 -13.32 -14.21 24.15
C ALA A 381 -14.63 -14.97 24.43
N ILE A 382 -14.53 -16.28 24.66
CA ILE A 382 -15.70 -17.09 25.03
C ILE A 382 -16.27 -16.62 26.37
N VAL A 383 -15.41 -16.35 27.35
CA VAL A 383 -15.81 -15.83 28.67
C VAL A 383 -16.45 -14.45 28.56
N SER A 384 -15.90 -13.54 27.76
CA SER A 384 -16.45 -12.19 27.60
C SER A 384 -17.80 -12.20 26.88
N VAL A 385 -17.97 -13.03 25.85
CA VAL A 385 -19.26 -13.21 25.16
C VAL A 385 -20.28 -13.85 26.10
N ALA A 386 -19.90 -14.87 26.87
CA ALA A 386 -20.78 -15.48 27.86
C ALA A 386 -21.20 -14.48 28.96
N ALA A 387 -20.26 -13.64 29.43
CA ALA A 387 -20.55 -12.57 30.38
C ALA A 387 -21.47 -11.49 29.80
N PHE A 388 -21.29 -11.13 28.52
CA PHE A 388 -22.14 -10.15 27.84
C PHE A 388 -23.56 -10.68 27.60
N VAL A 389 -23.70 -11.93 27.16
CA VAL A 389 -25.01 -12.60 27.04
C VAL A 389 -25.67 -12.76 28.42
N GLY A 390 -24.89 -13.12 29.44
CA GLY A 390 -25.33 -13.11 30.83
C GLY A 390 -25.86 -11.74 31.26
N TYR A 391 -25.13 -10.67 30.96
CA TYR A 391 -25.55 -9.29 31.26
C TYR A 391 -26.85 -8.91 30.52
N LEU A 392 -26.96 -9.20 29.23
CA LEU A 392 -28.16 -8.91 28.44
C LEU A 392 -29.40 -9.68 28.92
N THR A 393 -29.21 -10.94 29.35
CA THR A 393 -30.28 -11.77 29.91
C THR A 393 -30.61 -11.41 31.37
N PHE A 394 -29.70 -10.73 32.08
CA PHE A 394 -29.91 -10.24 33.45
C PHE A 394 -30.49 -8.82 33.52
N GLN A 395 -30.57 -8.10 32.39
CA GLN A 395 -31.21 -6.78 32.30
C GLN A 395 -32.75 -6.72 32.04
N PRO A 396 -33.60 -7.75 32.25
CA PRO A 396 -35.04 -7.57 32.15
C PRO A 396 -35.59 -7.13 33.52
N SER A 397 -35.41 -5.85 33.90
CA SER A 397 -36.23 -5.21 34.96
C SER A 397 -36.23 -3.68 35.07
N ILE A 398 -35.41 -2.90 34.35
CA ILE A 398 -35.41 -1.41 34.47
C ILE A 398 -36.18 -0.72 33.32
N ARG A 399 -37.23 -1.36 32.78
CA ARG A 399 -38.11 -0.72 31.78
C ARG A 399 -39.60 -0.97 32.03
N LYS A 400 -40.02 -0.95 33.30
CA LYS A 400 -41.43 -0.83 33.70
C LYS A 400 -41.60 0.36 34.65
N GLY A 401 -41.73 1.55 34.08
CA GLY A 401 -42.13 2.77 34.75
C GLY A 401 -42.33 3.86 33.70
N TRP A 402 -43.52 4.45 33.67
CA TRP A 402 -44.01 5.46 32.69
C TRP A 402 -44.53 4.92 31.35
N THR A 403 -45.64 4.19 31.41
CA THR A 403 -46.70 4.33 30.40
C THR A 403 -47.65 5.43 30.86
N GLN A 404 -47.60 6.59 30.22
CA GLN A 404 -48.54 7.68 30.44
C GLN A 404 -49.86 7.34 29.72
N THR A 405 -50.93 7.30 30.50
CA THR A 405 -52.30 7.09 30.05
C THR A 405 -52.80 8.32 29.29
N THR A 406 -53.06 8.20 28.00
CA THR A 406 -54.00 9.09 27.30
C THR A 406 -55.10 8.25 26.67
N ARG A 407 -56.32 8.44 27.20
CA ARG A 407 -57.58 7.88 26.67
C ARG A 407 -57.97 8.56 25.35
N PRO A 408 -58.81 7.90 24.52
CA PRO A 408 -59.04 8.28 23.13
C PRO A 408 -60.22 9.24 22.97
N VAL A 409 -60.19 10.10 21.95
CA VAL A 409 -61.38 10.75 21.39
C VAL A 409 -61.35 10.63 19.86
N LYS A 410 -62.50 10.20 19.33
CA LYS A 410 -62.87 9.85 17.95
C LYS A 410 -62.55 10.93 16.91
N ALA A 411 -62.25 10.48 15.70
CA ALA A 411 -62.33 11.26 14.47
C ALA A 411 -63.37 10.63 13.52
N GLU A 412 -64.44 11.37 13.22
CA GLU A 412 -65.32 11.29 12.05
C GLU A 412 -65.66 12.78 11.75
N ALA A 413 -65.15 13.36 10.66
CA ALA A 413 -65.69 13.39 9.30
C ALA A 413 -66.58 14.63 9.05
N GLU A 414 -66.22 15.35 7.97
CA GLU A 414 -66.99 16.32 7.18
C GLU A 414 -67.21 17.75 7.69
N GLY A 415 -67.08 18.72 6.76
CA GLY A 415 -67.67 20.06 6.90
C GLY A 415 -66.82 21.20 6.32
N GLU A 416 -67.35 21.83 5.28
CA GLU A 416 -66.76 22.87 4.43
C GLU A 416 -66.71 24.30 5.03
N SER A 417 -65.95 25.14 4.32
CA SER A 417 -66.21 26.55 3.97
C SER A 417 -65.76 27.71 4.89
N GLU A 418 -64.97 28.56 4.22
CA GLU A 418 -65.00 30.03 4.17
C GLU A 418 -64.50 30.91 5.34
N GLY A 419 -63.67 31.90 4.96
CA GLY A 419 -63.91 33.29 5.34
C GLY A 419 -62.83 33.98 6.19
N GLU A 420 -61.97 34.74 5.50
CA GLU A 420 -61.50 36.11 5.79
C GLU A 420 -61.12 36.57 7.21
N GLY A 421 -60.07 37.41 7.27
CA GLY A 421 -60.14 38.60 8.13
C GLY A 421 -58.92 38.88 9.00
N GLU A 422 -58.32 40.04 8.74
CA GLU A 422 -57.24 40.73 9.42
C GLU A 422 -57.44 40.94 10.94
N GLY A 423 -56.35 41.16 11.68
CA GLY A 423 -56.43 41.62 13.07
C GLY A 423 -55.07 41.71 13.78
N GLU A 424 -54.63 42.93 14.00
CA GLU A 424 -53.32 43.40 14.44
C GLU A 424 -53.28 43.67 15.97
N VAL A 425 -52.05 43.79 16.53
CA VAL A 425 -51.62 44.42 17.82
C VAL A 425 -52.08 43.72 19.14
N VAL A 426 -51.35 43.57 20.26
CA VAL A 426 -50.41 44.43 21.01
C VAL A 426 -49.59 43.61 22.06
N GLU A 427 -48.32 43.99 22.24
CA GLU A 427 -47.37 43.95 23.38
C GLU A 427 -47.45 42.90 24.51
N ALA A 428 -46.28 42.34 24.88
CA ALA A 428 -45.58 42.71 26.12
C ALA A 428 -44.22 41.99 26.26
N GLU A 429 -43.28 42.70 26.89
CA GLU A 429 -41.87 42.41 27.14
C GLU A 429 -41.59 41.14 27.98
N GLY A 430 -40.34 40.66 27.91
CA GLY A 430 -39.79 39.64 28.81
C GLY A 430 -38.29 39.46 28.61
N GLU A 431 -37.49 40.29 29.29
CA GLU A 431 -36.11 39.99 29.68
C GLU A 431 -36.12 38.97 30.82
N GLU A 432 -35.24 37.96 30.81
CA GLU A 432 -34.24 37.70 31.86
C GLU A 432 -33.47 36.39 31.61
N GLU A 433 -32.18 36.47 31.94
CA GLU A 433 -31.13 35.47 31.86
C GLU A 433 -31.35 34.25 32.78
N VAL A 434 -30.47 33.24 32.61
CA VAL A 434 -29.70 32.56 33.68
C VAL A 434 -29.71 31.02 33.60
N GLU A 435 -28.47 30.51 33.46
CA GLU A 435 -27.86 29.27 33.96
C GLU A 435 -28.58 27.91 33.82
N LEU A 436 -27.87 26.96 33.22
CA LEU A 436 -27.73 25.59 33.73
C LEU A 436 -26.55 24.89 33.01
N GLU A 437 -25.35 25.38 33.30
CA GLU A 437 -24.08 24.74 32.93
C GLU A 437 -23.35 24.35 34.23
N THR A 438 -23.94 23.44 35.01
CA THR A 438 -23.34 23.03 36.30
C THR A 438 -23.65 21.61 36.77
N ASP A 439 -24.13 20.72 35.90
CA ASP A 439 -24.36 19.30 36.29
C ASP A 439 -23.61 18.25 35.45
N ALA A 440 -22.93 18.64 34.37
CA ALA A 440 -22.14 17.70 33.58
C ALA A 440 -20.71 17.46 34.13
N MET A 441 -20.24 18.30 35.07
CA MET A 441 -18.86 18.32 35.55
C MET A 441 -18.61 17.61 36.89
N ASN A 442 -19.63 16.96 37.48
CA ASN A 442 -19.47 16.21 38.75
C ASN A 442 -19.58 14.68 38.62
N PHE A 443 -19.79 14.12 37.41
CA PHE A 443 -19.92 12.66 37.24
C PHE A 443 -18.63 11.96 36.76
N LEU A 444 -17.54 12.68 36.50
CA LEU A 444 -16.25 12.10 36.07
C LEU A 444 -15.14 12.19 37.13
N ARG A 445 -15.50 12.24 38.42
CA ARG A 445 -14.53 12.24 39.53
C ARG A 445 -14.63 11.05 40.49
N GLU A 446 -15.44 10.03 40.19
CA GLU A 446 -15.51 8.78 40.98
C GLU A 446 -15.50 7.48 40.15
N LEU A 447 -14.79 7.48 39.02
CA LEU A 447 -14.24 6.27 38.37
C LEU A 447 -12.79 6.55 38.01
#